data_AF-A0A1V2PG86-F1
#
_entry.id   AF-A0A1V2PG86-F1
#
_cell.length_a   1.000
_cell.length_b   1.000
_cell.length_c   1.000
_cell.angle_alpha   90.00
_cell.angle_beta   90.00
_cell.angle_gamma   90.00
#
_symmetry.space_group_name_H-M   'P 1'
#
loop_
_entity.id
_entity.type
_entity.pdbx_description
1 polymer ?
#
loop_
_entity_poly.entity_id
_entity_poly.type
_entity_poly.pdbx_seq_one_letter_code
_entity_poly.pdbx_strand_id
1 'polypeptide(L)'
;MGIVQSLGADGWRRMVFMYVGPGKRRQWAGRLSSPGRRTPGPVTAVAGFLSILLSLLTFYLIGRITTYGVFWREGHEAGAWGGPTLAGAWLTHAAIAAAAVVVIMWLLVPITSLISRGLR
;
A
#
# COMPACT_ATOMS: atom_id res chain seq x y z
N MET A 1 9.42 26.27 38.08
CA MET A 1 8.92 26.47 36.71
C MET A 1 9.89 25.76 35.76
N GLY A 2 9.66 24.49 35.39
CA GLY A 2 10.68 23.78 34.58
C GLY A 2 10.54 22.26 34.39
N ILE A 3 9.36 21.74 34.04
CA ILE A 3 9.23 20.28 33.69
C ILE A 3 8.39 20.03 32.42
N VAL A 4 7.82 21.03 31.73
CA VAL A 4 6.75 20.78 30.73
C VAL A 4 7.17 20.92 29.24
N GLN A 5 8.45 21.12 28.89
CA GLN A 5 8.81 21.56 27.52
C GLN A 5 9.57 20.60 26.60
N SER A 6 9.77 19.30 26.89
CA SER A 6 10.57 18.43 25.99
C SER A 6 9.86 17.22 25.35
N LEU A 7 8.53 17.11 25.41
CA LEU A 7 7.79 16.09 24.65
C LEU A 7 7.42 16.61 23.25
N GLY A 8 8.40 17.16 22.54
CA GLY A 8 8.28 17.42 21.10
C GLY A 8 8.19 16.09 20.33
N ALA A 9 7.82 16.15 19.04
CA ALA A 9 7.61 15.02 18.14
C ALA A 9 8.73 13.94 18.14
N ASP A 10 9.89 14.26 18.69
CA ASP A 10 11.06 13.40 18.87
C ASP A 10 10.98 12.46 20.09
N GLY A 11 10.19 12.81 21.11
CA GLY A 11 10.03 12.03 22.34
C GLY A 11 9.31 10.70 22.11
N TRP A 12 8.25 10.73 21.31
CA TRP A 12 7.52 9.53 20.88
C TRP A 12 8.43 8.58 20.08
N ARG A 13 9.24 9.11 19.15
CA ARG A 13 10.22 8.31 18.40
C ARG A 13 11.21 7.63 19.35
N ARG A 14 11.72 8.33 20.36
CA ARG A 14 12.61 7.74 21.38
C ARG A 14 11.93 6.65 22.19
N MET A 15 10.67 6.83 22.62
CA MET A 15 9.92 5.81 23.37
C MET A 15 9.66 4.55 22.55
N VAL A 16 9.22 4.68 21.29
CA VAL A 16 9.04 3.54 20.38
C VAL A 16 10.35 2.80 20.18
N PHE A 17 11.44 3.54 19.93
CA PHE A 17 12.76 2.92 19.83
C PHE A 17 13.16 2.22 21.15
N MET A 18 12.76 2.72 22.32
CA MET A 18 13.10 2.14 23.64
C MET A 18 12.37 0.83 23.92
N TYR A 19 11.15 0.66 23.42
CA TYR A 19 10.41 -0.62 23.51
C TYR A 19 10.90 -1.68 22.52
N VAL A 20 11.68 -1.29 21.52
CA VAL A 20 12.36 -2.23 20.62
C VAL A 20 13.65 -2.67 21.30
N GLY A 21 13.64 -3.87 21.89
CA GLY A 21 14.78 -4.43 22.64
C GLY A 21 16.11 -4.39 21.86
N PRO A 22 17.26 -4.40 22.57
CA PRO A 22 18.59 -4.13 21.99
C PRO A 22 18.96 -5.05 20.81
N GLY A 23 18.43 -6.27 20.77
CA GLY A 23 18.58 -7.19 19.63
C GLY A 23 17.89 -6.70 18.35
N LYS A 24 16.65 -6.19 18.46
CA LYS A 24 15.93 -5.61 17.32
C LYS A 24 16.61 -4.31 16.86
N ARG A 25 17.14 -3.48 17.77
CA ARG A 25 17.92 -2.28 17.37
C ARG A 25 19.14 -2.62 16.52
N ARG A 26 19.92 -3.65 16.88
CA ARG A 26 21.07 -4.11 16.08
C ARG A 26 20.64 -4.69 14.74
N GLN A 27 19.54 -5.43 14.70
CA GLN A 27 18.99 -5.96 13.45
C GLN A 27 18.51 -4.84 12.51
N TRP A 28 17.87 -3.81 13.05
CA TRP A 28 17.40 -2.65 12.29
C TRP A 28 18.56 -1.77 11.84
N ALA A 29 19.54 -1.53 12.72
CA ALA A 29 20.79 -0.88 12.36
C ALA A 29 21.47 -1.66 11.22
N GLY A 30 21.63 -2.98 11.31
CA GLY A 30 22.20 -3.79 10.22
C GLY A 30 21.44 -3.67 8.90
N ARG A 31 20.10 -3.73 8.93
CA ARG A 31 19.26 -3.54 7.72
C ARG A 31 19.38 -2.13 7.12
N LEU A 32 19.57 -1.11 7.95
CA LEU A 32 19.73 0.29 7.51
C LEU A 32 21.18 0.63 7.11
N SER A 33 22.15 -0.07 7.69
CA SER A 33 23.59 0.21 7.54
C SER A 33 24.24 -0.50 6.36
N SER A 34 23.65 -1.59 5.86
CA SER A 34 24.11 -2.23 4.63
C SER A 34 23.47 -1.53 3.44
N PRO A 35 24.24 -0.79 2.61
CA PRO A 35 23.75 -0.37 1.31
C PRO A 35 23.47 -1.66 0.52
N GLY A 36 22.19 -2.02 0.38
CA GLY A 36 21.83 -3.15 -0.46
C GLY A 36 22.43 -2.97 -1.85
N ARG A 37 22.83 -4.07 -2.50
CA ARG A 37 23.40 -4.03 -3.85
C ARG A 37 22.52 -3.20 -4.77
N ARG A 38 23.15 -2.29 -5.54
CA ARG A 38 22.45 -1.43 -6.51
C ARG A 38 21.64 -2.31 -7.45
N THR A 39 20.39 -1.93 -7.70
CA THR A 39 19.51 -2.72 -8.57
C THR A 39 19.87 -2.41 -10.03
N PRO A 40 20.01 -3.41 -10.92
CA PRO A 40 20.34 -3.16 -12.32
C PRO A 40 19.32 -2.23 -12.99
N GLY A 41 19.77 -1.39 -13.93
CA GLY A 41 18.92 -0.46 -14.67
C GLY A 41 17.67 -1.11 -15.30
N PRO A 42 17.79 -2.25 -16.02
CA PRO A 42 16.64 -2.94 -16.60
C PRO A 42 15.62 -3.41 -15.55
N VAL A 43 16.08 -3.93 -14.42
CA VAL A 43 15.22 -4.37 -13.31
C VAL A 43 14.48 -3.19 -12.70
N THR A 44 15.17 -2.05 -12.55
CA THR A 44 14.60 -0.79 -12.06
C THR A 44 13.51 -0.27 -12.99
N ALA A 45 13.74 -0.33 -14.31
CA ALA A 45 12.76 0.10 -15.31
C ALA A 45 11.51 -0.79 -15.31
N VAL A 46 11.67 -2.11 -15.26
CA VAL A 46 10.55 -3.07 -15.15
C VAL A 46 9.77 -2.85 -13.85
N ALA A 47 10.46 -2.68 -12.72
CA ALA A 47 9.84 -2.38 -11.44
C ALA A 47 9.05 -1.06 -11.48
N GLY A 48 9.61 -0.02 -12.10
CA GLY A 48 8.93 1.27 -12.31
C GLY A 48 7.66 1.13 -13.15
N PHE A 49 7.74 0.43 -14.28
CA PHE A 49 6.59 0.18 -15.14
C PHE A 49 5.48 -0.60 -14.41
N LEU A 50 5.83 -1.67 -13.69
CA LEU A 50 4.87 -2.41 -12.86
C LEU A 50 4.25 -1.54 -11.77
N SER A 51 5.03 -0.68 -11.12
CA SER A 51 4.53 0.26 -10.11
C SER A 51 3.46 1.20 -10.68
N ILE A 52 3.67 1.70 -11.91
CA ILE A 52 2.69 2.56 -12.60
C ILE A 52 1.41 1.78 -12.88
N LEU A 53 1.51 0.58 -13.47
CA LEU A 53 0.34 -0.25 -13.78
C LEU A 53 -0.48 -0.59 -12.54
N LEU A 54 0.18 -1.00 -11.45
CA LEU A 54 -0.47 -1.31 -10.18
C LEU A 54 -1.14 -0.09 -9.55
N SER A 55 -0.53 1.10 -9.69
CA SER A 55 -1.11 2.35 -9.21
C SER A 55 -2.35 2.73 -10.02
N LEU A 56 -2.28 2.65 -11.35
CA LEU A 56 -3.42 2.91 -12.23
C LEU A 56 -4.56 1.92 -11.96
N LEU A 57 -4.25 0.64 -11.76
CA LEU A 57 -5.24 -0.37 -11.41
C LEU A 57 -5.92 -0.03 -10.08
N THR A 58 -5.16 0.41 -9.07
CA THR A 58 -5.72 0.84 -7.78
C THR A 58 -6.69 2.00 -7.96
N PHE A 59 -6.29 3.05 -8.68
CA PHE A 59 -7.17 4.20 -8.97
C PHE A 59 -8.41 3.79 -9.77
N TYR A 60 -8.26 2.91 -10.75
CA TYR A 60 -9.37 2.36 -11.50
C TYR A 60 -10.35 1.61 -10.60
N LEU A 61 -9.87 0.74 -9.70
CA LEU A 61 -10.72 0.00 -8.77
C LEU A 61 -11.51 0.93 -7.84
N ILE A 62 -10.84 1.95 -7.28
CA ILE A 62 -11.49 2.96 -6.43
C ILE A 62 -12.56 3.72 -7.23
N GLY A 63 -12.19 4.22 -8.42
CA GLY A 63 -13.12 4.90 -9.32
C GLY A 63 -14.31 4.02 -9.70
N ARG A 64 -14.06 2.74 -10.00
CA ARG A 64 -15.09 1.78 -10.41
C ARG A 64 -16.08 1.49 -9.29
N ILE A 65 -15.62 1.32 -8.06
CA ILE A 65 -16.50 1.08 -6.90
C ILE A 65 -17.28 2.32 -6.50
N THR A 66 -16.66 3.50 -6.54
CA THR A 66 -17.31 4.77 -6.20
C THR A 66 -18.36 5.18 -7.23
N THR A 67 -18.14 4.87 -8.52
CA THR A 67 -19.09 5.18 -9.60
C THR A 67 -20.05 4.03 -9.92
N TYR A 68 -19.95 2.89 -9.23
CA TYR A 68 -20.68 1.67 -9.57
C TYR A 68 -22.20 1.90 -9.69
N GLY A 69 -22.80 2.63 -8.73
CA GLY A 69 -24.23 2.93 -8.74
C GLY A 69 -24.68 3.84 -9.89
N VAL A 70 -23.81 4.73 -10.37
CA VAL A 70 -24.11 5.60 -11.52
C VAL A 70 -24.25 4.80 -12.81
N PHE A 71 -23.53 3.69 -12.91
CA PHE A 71 -23.54 2.79 -14.07
C PHE A 71 -24.46 1.59 -13.88
N TRP A 72 -25.24 1.53 -12.79
CA TRP A 72 -26.23 0.49 -12.60
C TRP A 72 -27.43 0.72 -13.52
N ARG A 73 -27.86 -0.34 -14.21
CA ARG A 73 -29.03 -0.31 -15.08
C ARG A 73 -29.93 -1.49 -14.73
N GLU A 74 -31.18 -1.17 -14.40
CA GLU A 74 -32.23 -2.18 -14.19
C GLU A 74 -32.34 -3.07 -15.43
N GLY A 75 -32.43 -4.38 -15.21
CA GLY A 75 -32.46 -5.39 -16.28
C GLY A 75 -31.11 -5.98 -16.73
N HIS A 76 -29.96 -5.45 -16.28
CA HIS A 76 -28.63 -6.09 -16.44
C HIS A 76 -28.23 -6.97 -15.24
N GLU A 77 -29.20 -7.27 -14.38
CA GLU A 77 -29.01 -7.87 -13.05
C GLU A 77 -28.88 -9.40 -13.12
N ALA A 78 -29.41 -9.98 -14.20
CA ALA A 78 -29.30 -11.40 -14.51
C ALA A 78 -27.84 -11.77 -14.80
N GLY A 79 -27.15 -12.24 -13.76
CA GLY A 79 -25.75 -12.66 -13.81
C GLY A 79 -24.80 -11.80 -12.98
N ALA A 80 -25.28 -10.75 -12.30
CA ALA A 80 -24.46 -9.96 -11.40
C ALA A 80 -24.07 -10.75 -10.14
N TRP A 81 -22.77 -10.84 -9.86
CA TRP A 81 -22.28 -11.43 -8.62
C TRP A 81 -22.65 -10.52 -7.44
N GLY A 82 -23.31 -11.09 -6.43
CA GLY A 82 -23.88 -10.34 -5.30
C GLY A 82 -25.41 -10.17 -5.35
N GLY A 83 -26.08 -10.80 -6.33
CA GLY A 83 -27.54 -10.89 -6.39
C GLY A 83 -28.21 -9.78 -7.21
N PRO A 84 -29.55 -9.79 -7.30
CA PRO A 84 -30.33 -8.90 -8.17
C PRO A 84 -30.57 -7.54 -7.53
N THR A 85 -29.68 -7.08 -6.65
CA THR A 85 -29.83 -5.78 -6.00
C THR A 85 -28.56 -5.00 -6.18
N LEU A 86 -28.70 -3.70 -6.43
CA LEU A 86 -27.56 -2.79 -6.52
C LEU A 86 -26.66 -2.90 -5.29
N ALA A 87 -27.25 -2.92 -4.08
CA ALA A 87 -26.50 -2.98 -2.84
C ALA A 87 -25.69 -4.29 -2.70
N GLY A 88 -26.30 -5.44 -3.01
CA GLY A 88 -25.63 -6.74 -2.92
C GLY A 88 -24.50 -6.90 -3.95
N ALA A 89 -24.74 -6.49 -5.19
CA ALA A 89 -23.74 -6.49 -6.24
C ALA A 89 -22.59 -5.53 -5.91
N TRP A 90 -22.91 -4.30 -5.49
CA TRP A 90 -21.91 -3.32 -5.05
C TRP A 90 -21.04 -3.85 -3.93
N LEU A 91 -21.63 -4.43 -2.88
CA LEU A 91 -20.90 -4.93 -1.71
C LEU A 91 -19.92 -6.04 -2.09
N THR A 92 -20.34 -6.95 -2.97
CA THR A 92 -19.49 -8.05 -3.45
C THR A 92 -18.29 -7.50 -4.21
N HIS A 93 -18.51 -6.57 -5.13
CA HIS A 93 -17.43 -5.95 -5.90
C HIS A 93 -16.52 -5.09 -5.00
N ALA A 94 -17.08 -4.38 -4.02
CA ALA A 94 -16.33 -3.59 -3.06
C ALA A 94 -15.40 -4.46 -2.21
N ALA A 95 -15.88 -5.62 -1.75
CA ALA A 95 -15.07 -6.57 -0.99
C ALA A 95 -13.91 -7.14 -1.83
N ILE A 96 -14.18 -7.52 -3.09
CA ILE A 96 -13.15 -8.02 -4.01
C ILE A 96 -12.13 -6.92 -4.32
N ALA A 97 -12.59 -5.70 -4.61
CA ALA A 97 -11.72 -4.57 -4.88
C ALA A 97 -10.85 -4.23 -3.66
N ALA A 98 -11.41 -4.25 -2.45
CA ALA A 98 -10.67 -4.01 -1.21
C ALA A 98 -9.57 -5.06 -1.02
N ALA A 99 -9.88 -6.35 -1.19
CA ALA A 99 -8.89 -7.42 -1.12
C ALA A 99 -7.78 -7.24 -2.18
N ALA A 100 -8.15 -6.90 -3.42
CA ALA A 100 -7.19 -6.63 -4.48
C ALA A 100 -6.27 -5.44 -4.15
N VAL A 101 -6.82 -4.34 -3.64
CA VAL A 101 -6.03 -3.17 -3.23
C VAL A 101 -5.03 -3.52 -2.13
N VAL A 102 -5.44 -4.31 -1.14
CA VAL A 102 -4.52 -4.78 -0.08
C VAL A 102 -3.35 -5.56 -0.67
N VAL A 103 -3.62 -6.49 -1.60
CA VAL A 103 -2.57 -7.26 -2.29
C VAL A 103 -1.66 -6.35 -3.13
N ILE A 104 -2.24 -5.39 -3.85
CA ILE A 104 -1.47 -4.44 -4.66
C ILE A 104 -0.55 -3.60 -3.76
N MET A 105 -1.05 -3.06 -2.65
CA MET A 105 -0.25 -2.28 -1.71
C MET A 105 0.88 -3.12 -1.11
N TRP A 106 0.60 -4.38 -0.78
CA TRP A 106 1.62 -5.31 -0.31
C TRP A 106 2.72 -5.56 -1.36
N LEU A 107 2.36 -5.68 -2.64
CA LEU A 107 3.31 -5.83 -3.75
C LEU A 107 4.11 -4.55 -4.06
N LEU A 108 3.51 -3.37 -3.89
CA LEU A 108 4.17 -2.10 -4.15
C LEU A 108 5.34 -1.83 -3.18
N VAL A 109 5.30 -2.37 -1.96
CA VAL A 109 6.38 -2.20 -0.96
C VAL A 109 7.73 -2.73 -1.47
N PRO A 110 7.88 -4.02 -1.85
CA PRO A 110 9.14 -4.52 -2.38
C PRO A 110 9.51 -3.89 -3.73
N ILE A 111 8.54 -3.59 -4.60
CA ILE A 111 8.78 -2.92 -5.89
C ILE A 111 9.40 -1.54 -5.69
N THR A 112 8.84 -0.73 -4.79
CA THR A 112 9.36 0.62 -4.47
C THR A 112 10.75 0.55 -3.85
N SER A 113 11.02 -0.49 -3.05
CA SER A 113 12.37 -0.74 -2.55
C SER A 113 13.37 -1.06 -3.67
N LEU A 114 12.98 -1.81 -4.71
CA LEU A 114 13.84 -2.09 -5.86
C LEU A 114 14.13 -0.81 -6.64
N ILE A 115 13.10 0.00 -6.91
CA ILE A 115 13.25 1.28 -7.60
C ILE A 115 14.21 2.21 -6.84
N SER A 116 14.00 2.36 -5.54
CA SER A 116 14.82 3.23 -4.68
C SER A 116 16.30 2.82 -4.63
N ARG A 117 16.59 1.53 -4.81
CA ARG A 117 17.98 1.00 -4.87
C ARG A 117 18.62 1.18 -6.25
N GLY A 118 17.83 1.31 -7.31
CA GLY A 118 18.32 1.57 -8.66
C GLY A 118 18.60 3.05 -8.92
N LEU A 119 17.84 3.94 -8.28
CA LEU A 119 17.96 5.40 -8.44
C LEU A 119 19.05 6.04 -7.57
N ARG A 120 19.48 5.38 -6.49
CA ARG A 120 20.72 5.72 -5.76
C ARG A 120 21.92 5.43 -6.63
#